data_AF-A0A9X9QA67-F1
#
_entry.id   AF-A0A9X9QA67-F1
#
_cell.length_a   1.000
_cell.length_b   1.000
_cell.length_c   1.000
_cell.angle_alpha   90.00
_cell.angle_beta   90.00
_cell.angle_gamma   90.00
#
_symmetry.space_group_name_H-M   'P 1'
#
loop_
_entity.id
_entity.type
_entity.pdbx_description
1 polymer ?
#
loop_
_entity_poly.entity_id
_entity_poly.type
_entity_poly.pdbx_seq_one_letter_code
_entity_poly.pdbx_strand_id
1 'polypeptide(L)'
;MCSRETEFKSILFALCYFHGVVAERRKFGPQGWNRSYPFNTGDLTISVNVLYNFLEANAKVPYDDLRYLFGEIMYGGHITDDWDRRLCRTYLEEFIRPEMLEGELSLAPGFPLPGNLDLIGYHQYIDDQLPAESPYLYGLHPNAEIGFLTQTSEKLFRTVLELQPRDGHAGARAGATREEKVKTLLDEILERMTDEFNLAELLAKVEERTPYIVVAFQECERMNVLTREIRRSLTELDLGLKGELTMTGDMETLQNALYLDAVPEPWARRAYPSTAGLGAWFLDLLNRIKELEAWIGDLAMPSTVWLTGFFNPQSFLTAIMQSTARKNEWPLDQMALQCDVTKKNREDFRSPPREGAYIHGLFMEGARWDAQAGIITEAKLKDLTPPMPVMFIKAIPADKQDRRSIYPCPVYKTCQRGPTYVWTFNLKTKENPSKWVLAGVALLLQA
;
A
#
# COMPACT_ATOMS: atom_id res chain seq x y z
N MET A 1 22.45 -10.89 39.66
CA MET A 1 23.13 -11.57 38.54
C MET A 1 22.18 -12.63 38.03
N CYS A 2 21.87 -12.63 36.73
CA CYS A 2 21.04 -13.66 36.13
C CYS A 2 21.79 -15.00 36.16
N SER A 3 21.09 -16.09 36.48
CA SER A 3 21.63 -17.45 36.47
C SER A 3 22.09 -17.91 35.08
N ARG A 4 21.61 -17.23 34.03
CA ARG A 4 21.88 -17.49 32.60
C ARG A 4 22.40 -16.24 31.91
N GLU A 5 23.58 -15.78 32.34
CA GLU A 5 24.13 -14.48 31.94
C GLU A 5 24.33 -14.36 30.42
N THR A 6 24.83 -15.41 29.77
CA THR A 6 25.08 -15.41 28.32
C THR A 6 23.77 -15.27 27.54
N GLU A 7 22.76 -16.09 27.84
CA GLU A 7 21.46 -16.03 27.17
C GLU A 7 20.75 -14.71 27.42
N PHE A 8 20.79 -14.21 28.66
CA PHE A 8 20.20 -12.92 29.01
C PHE A 8 20.83 -11.78 28.20
N LYS A 9 22.16 -11.71 28.14
CA LYS A 9 22.86 -10.64 27.43
C LYS A 9 22.69 -10.71 25.91
N SER A 10 22.72 -11.91 25.32
CA SER A 10 22.47 -12.10 23.89
C SER A 10 21.07 -11.68 23.48
N ILE A 11 20.04 -12.08 24.25
CA ILE A 11 18.65 -11.69 23.97
C ILE A 11 18.44 -10.20 24.26
N LEU A 12 19.04 -9.66 25.32
CA LEU A 12 19.00 -8.23 25.62
C LEU A 12 19.57 -7.39 24.48
N PHE A 13 20.72 -7.78 23.92
CA PHE A 13 21.33 -7.06 22.80
C PHE A 13 20.42 -7.10 21.56
N ALA A 14 19.88 -8.28 21.22
CA ALA A 14 18.90 -8.42 20.14
C ALA A 14 17.64 -7.58 20.37
N LEU A 15 17.17 -7.47 21.62
CA LEU A 15 16.02 -6.66 22.00
C LEU A 15 16.31 -5.15 21.94
N CYS A 16 17.51 -4.71 22.29
CA CYS A 16 17.96 -3.33 22.10
C CYS A 16 18.01 -2.96 20.63
N TYR A 17 18.54 -3.86 19.78
CA TYR A 17 18.54 -3.67 18.34
C TYR A 17 17.13 -3.64 17.77
N PHE A 18 16.27 -4.59 18.16
CA PHE A 18 14.85 -4.61 17.82
C PHE A 18 14.17 -3.28 18.17
N HIS A 19 14.38 -2.75 19.37
CA HIS A 19 13.83 -1.47 19.81
C HIS A 19 14.26 -0.32 18.88
N GLY A 20 15.56 -0.24 18.56
CA GLY A 20 16.09 0.75 17.63
C GLY A 20 15.47 0.62 16.24
N VAL A 21 15.35 -0.61 15.74
CA VAL A 21 14.74 -0.90 14.43
C VAL A 21 13.27 -0.47 14.40
N VAL A 22 12.44 -0.87 15.37
CA VAL A 22 11.01 -0.53 15.34
C VAL A 22 10.77 0.97 15.48
N ALA A 23 11.58 1.66 16.28
CA ALA A 23 11.50 3.10 16.48
C ALA A 23 11.90 3.88 15.22
N GLU A 24 13.03 3.54 14.61
CA GLU A 24 13.57 4.29 13.46
C GLU A 24 12.94 3.87 12.13
N ARG A 25 12.40 2.66 12.00
CA ARG A 25 11.72 2.20 10.79
C ARG A 25 10.55 3.10 10.37
N ARG A 26 9.94 3.84 11.30
CA ARG A 26 8.88 4.83 11.01
C ARG A 26 9.28 5.90 10.01
N LYS A 27 10.60 6.16 9.85
CA LYS A 27 11.09 7.14 8.88
C LYS A 27 10.75 6.79 7.43
N PHE A 28 10.57 5.49 7.13
CA PHE A 28 10.21 5.02 5.79
C PHE A 28 8.70 5.05 5.50
N GLY A 29 7.92 5.75 6.34
CA GLY A 29 6.49 5.91 6.14
C GLY A 29 5.75 4.56 6.05
N PRO A 30 4.75 4.44 5.15
CA PRO A 30 3.96 3.21 4.97
C PRO A 30 4.77 1.94 4.64
N GLN A 31 5.93 2.06 4.00
CA GLN A 31 6.80 0.91 3.74
C GLN A 31 7.45 0.38 5.02
N GLY A 32 7.71 1.29 5.96
CA GLY A 32 8.16 0.95 7.31
C GLY A 32 7.04 0.38 8.16
N TRP A 33 6.02 1.20 8.42
CA TRP A 33 4.82 0.86 9.19
C TRP A 33 3.59 1.45 8.52
N ASN A 34 2.49 0.69 8.40
CA ASN A 34 1.23 1.21 7.86
C ASN A 34 0.68 2.37 8.69
N ARG A 35 0.96 2.39 10.01
CA ARG A 35 0.61 3.50 10.91
C ARG A 35 1.78 3.91 11.79
N SER A 36 1.74 5.14 12.30
CA SER A 36 2.72 5.62 13.27
C SER A 36 2.37 5.15 14.68
N TYR A 37 3.31 4.45 15.34
CA TYR A 37 3.16 3.95 16.71
C TYR A 37 4.12 4.65 17.69
N PRO A 38 3.68 4.95 18.93
CA PRO A 38 4.48 5.67 19.91
C PRO A 38 5.35 4.74 20.78
N PHE A 39 6.20 3.92 20.15
CA PHE A 39 7.16 3.08 20.88
C PHE A 39 8.11 3.95 21.73
N ASN A 40 8.35 3.54 22.97
CA ASN A 40 9.12 4.31 23.94
C ASN A 40 10.09 3.43 24.76
N THR A 41 10.99 4.08 25.50
CA THR A 41 12.01 3.40 26.31
C THR A 41 11.42 2.61 27.49
N GLY A 42 10.20 2.93 27.92
CA GLY A 42 9.45 2.15 28.91
C GLY A 42 9.11 0.76 28.39
N ASP A 43 8.76 0.62 27.12
CA ASP A 43 8.49 -0.68 26.48
C ASP A 43 9.73 -1.59 26.53
N LEU A 44 10.90 -1.02 26.22
CA LEU A 44 12.18 -1.73 26.33
C LEU A 44 12.47 -2.10 27.79
N THR A 45 12.39 -1.15 28.72
CA THR A 45 12.70 -1.36 30.14
C THR A 45 11.85 -2.49 30.75
N ILE A 46 10.54 -2.48 30.48
CA ILE A 46 9.64 -3.53 30.98
C ILE A 46 9.95 -4.87 30.30
N SER A 47 10.25 -4.87 28.99
CA SER A 47 10.65 -6.10 28.27
C SER A 47 11.93 -6.72 28.84
N VAL A 48 12.90 -5.90 29.28
CA VAL A 48 14.12 -6.39 29.97
C VAL A 48 13.79 -7.03 31.33
N ASN A 49 12.88 -6.43 32.10
CA ASN A 49 12.44 -7.02 33.36
C ASN A 49 11.71 -8.35 33.14
N VAL A 50 10.85 -8.41 32.12
CA VAL A 50 10.16 -9.65 31.71
C VAL A 50 11.18 -10.71 31.30
N LEU A 51 12.17 -10.36 30.47
CA LEU A 51 13.25 -11.26 30.07
C LEU A 51 13.96 -11.86 31.29
N TYR A 52 14.37 -11.01 32.23
CA TYR A 52 15.06 -11.45 33.45
C TYR A 52 14.20 -12.45 34.25
N ASN A 53 12.95 -12.09 34.52
CA ASN A 53 12.04 -12.92 35.31
C ASN A 53 11.75 -14.27 34.64
N PHE A 54 11.57 -14.29 33.32
CA PHE A 54 11.30 -15.53 32.58
C PHE A 54 12.52 -16.45 32.51
N LEU A 55 13.73 -15.89 32.40
CA LEU A 55 14.96 -16.71 32.42
C LEU A 55 15.24 -17.30 33.81
N GLU A 56 14.95 -16.57 34.90
CA GLU A 56 15.09 -17.10 36.25
C GLU A 56 14.02 -18.15 36.60
N ALA A 57 12.80 -17.98 36.10
CA ALA A 57 11.69 -18.89 36.40
C ALA A 57 11.74 -20.21 35.62
N ASN A 58 12.52 -20.30 34.53
CA ASN A 58 12.49 -21.43 33.61
C ASN A 58 13.87 -22.07 33.41
N ALA A 59 13.93 -23.41 33.49
CA ALA A 59 15.16 -24.17 33.26
C ALA A 59 15.69 -24.07 31.80
N LYS A 60 14.80 -23.84 30.84
CA LYS A 60 15.12 -23.63 29.41
C LYS A 60 14.62 -22.26 28.99
N VAL A 61 15.27 -21.65 27.99
CA VAL A 61 14.84 -20.35 27.45
C VAL A 61 13.51 -20.54 26.73
N PRO A 62 12.42 -19.89 27.18
CA PRO A 62 11.10 -20.02 26.56
C PRO A 62 10.97 -19.04 25.39
N TYR A 63 11.64 -19.33 24.27
CA TYR A 63 11.72 -18.42 23.12
C TYR A 63 10.35 -17.99 22.59
N ASP A 64 9.41 -18.93 22.43
CA ASP A 64 8.09 -18.62 21.87
C ASP A 64 7.27 -17.72 22.82
N ASP A 65 7.34 -17.97 24.14
CA ASP A 65 6.69 -17.12 25.14
C ASP A 65 7.30 -15.72 25.15
N LEU A 66 8.63 -15.60 25.09
CA LEU A 66 9.32 -14.30 25.04
C LEU A 66 8.92 -13.51 23.79
N ARG A 67 8.90 -14.15 22.60
CA ARG A 67 8.45 -13.50 21.36
C ARG A 67 7.00 -13.06 21.45
N TYR A 68 6.13 -13.89 22.04
CA TYR A 68 4.73 -13.55 22.25
C TYR A 68 4.58 -12.34 23.19
N LEU A 69 5.25 -12.35 24.35
CA LEU A 69 5.19 -11.24 25.30
C LEU A 69 5.70 -9.94 24.68
N PHE A 70 6.86 -9.96 24.02
CA PHE A 70 7.43 -8.77 23.40
C PHE A 70 6.58 -8.28 22.23
N GLY A 71 6.17 -9.20 21.34
CA GLY A 71 5.54 -8.87 20.07
C GLY A 71 4.04 -8.60 20.16
N GLU A 72 3.31 -9.34 20.99
CA GLU A 72 1.85 -9.28 21.07
C GLU A 72 1.36 -8.40 22.23
N ILE A 73 2.12 -8.33 23.33
CA ILE A 73 1.72 -7.60 24.54
C ILE A 73 2.48 -6.28 24.66
N MET A 74 3.81 -6.32 24.75
CA MET A 74 4.61 -5.13 25.05
C MET A 74 4.58 -4.12 23.90
N TYR A 75 5.13 -4.50 22.74
CA TYR A 75 5.10 -3.66 21.54
C TYR A 75 3.75 -3.80 20.82
N GLY A 76 3.21 -5.02 20.77
CA GLY A 76 1.93 -5.30 20.13
C GLY A 76 0.72 -4.61 20.74
N GLY A 77 0.80 -4.20 22.00
CA GLY A 77 -0.25 -3.39 22.66
C GLY A 77 -0.44 -2.01 22.01
N HIS A 78 0.59 -1.47 21.35
CA HIS A 78 0.50 -0.21 20.61
C HIS A 78 0.01 -0.39 19.17
N ILE A 79 0.15 -1.60 18.62
CA ILE A 79 -0.04 -1.86 17.20
C ILE A 79 -1.51 -2.21 16.93
N THR A 80 -2.13 -1.42 16.06
CA THR A 80 -3.55 -1.53 15.71
C THR A 80 -3.82 -2.13 14.33
N ASP A 81 -2.79 -2.26 13.48
CA ASP A 81 -2.91 -2.83 12.14
C ASP A 81 -2.35 -4.27 12.12
N ASP A 82 -3.10 -5.22 11.55
CA ASP A 82 -2.74 -6.64 11.58
C ASP A 82 -1.45 -6.94 10.77
N TRP A 83 -1.18 -6.19 9.70
CA TRP A 83 0.04 -6.35 8.91
C TRP A 83 1.26 -5.82 9.65
N ASP A 84 1.10 -4.69 10.36
CA ASP A 84 2.13 -4.17 11.24
C ASP A 84 2.37 -5.13 12.43
N ARG A 85 1.32 -5.79 12.95
CA ARG A 85 1.46 -6.81 13.99
C ARG A 85 2.22 -8.03 13.48
N ARG A 86 1.93 -8.47 12.25
CA ARG A 86 2.70 -9.51 11.55
C ARG A 86 4.17 -9.12 11.39
N LEU A 87 4.45 -7.87 11.01
CA LEU A 87 5.82 -7.35 10.89
C LEU A 87 6.57 -7.40 12.22
N CYS A 88 5.94 -6.90 13.30
CA CYS A 88 6.50 -6.91 14.65
C CYS A 88 6.86 -8.33 15.11
N ARG A 89 5.93 -9.29 14.94
CA ARG A 89 6.19 -10.71 15.23
C ARG A 89 7.36 -11.26 14.41
N THR A 90 7.38 -10.98 13.11
CA THR A 90 8.41 -11.49 12.20
C THR A 90 9.80 -11.00 12.63
N TYR A 91 9.94 -9.76 13.07
CA TYR A 91 11.22 -9.29 13.63
C TYR A 91 11.69 -10.12 14.81
N LEU A 92 10.80 -10.42 15.75
CA LEU A 92 11.14 -11.20 16.94
C LEU A 92 11.40 -12.67 16.61
N GLU A 93 10.66 -13.24 15.66
CA GLU A 93 10.96 -14.55 15.09
C GLU A 93 12.33 -14.58 14.43
N GLU A 94 12.73 -13.51 13.74
CA GLU A 94 14.01 -13.47 13.05
C GLU A 94 15.18 -13.16 13.99
N PHE A 95 14.99 -12.36 15.04
CA PHE A 95 16.04 -11.91 15.95
C PHE A 95 16.20 -12.77 17.20
N ILE A 96 15.15 -13.43 17.69
CA ILE A 96 15.19 -14.19 18.95
C ILE A 96 14.95 -15.67 18.64
N ARG A 97 16.01 -16.42 18.34
CA ARG A 97 15.92 -17.85 17.99
C ARG A 97 16.91 -18.70 18.76
N PRO A 98 16.65 -20.01 18.94
CA PRO A 98 17.58 -20.92 19.60
C PRO A 98 19.01 -20.87 19.03
N GLU A 99 19.13 -20.75 17.70
CA GLU A 99 20.39 -20.74 16.95
C GLU A 99 21.23 -19.49 17.24
N MET A 100 20.67 -18.46 17.89
CA MET A 100 21.40 -17.23 18.20
C MET A 100 22.61 -17.43 19.12
N LEU A 101 22.59 -18.51 19.91
CA LEU A 101 23.67 -18.86 20.83
C LEU A 101 24.79 -19.66 20.14
N GLU A 102 24.58 -20.10 18.91
CA GLU A 102 25.54 -20.87 18.12
C GLU A 102 26.53 -19.94 17.35
N GLY A 103 26.33 -18.62 17.44
CA GLY A 103 27.22 -17.61 16.87
C GLY A 103 26.98 -17.29 15.39
N GLU A 104 25.96 -17.88 14.76
CA GLU A 104 25.67 -17.70 13.34
C GLU A 104 24.64 -16.59 13.04
N LEU A 105 24.00 -16.02 14.06
CA LEU A 105 22.95 -15.01 13.86
C LEU A 105 23.54 -13.63 13.57
N SER A 106 23.12 -13.04 12.45
CA SER A 106 23.31 -11.62 12.15
C SER A 106 21.99 -10.87 12.28
N LEU A 107 22.00 -9.77 13.03
CA LEU A 107 20.83 -8.92 13.23
C LEU A 107 20.53 -8.05 11.99
N ALA A 108 21.57 -7.73 11.24
CA ALA A 108 21.49 -7.13 9.91
C ALA A 108 22.68 -7.57 9.05
N PRO A 109 22.63 -7.35 7.71
CA PRO A 109 23.78 -7.63 6.84
C PRO A 109 25.03 -6.89 7.34
N GLY A 110 26.07 -7.65 7.69
CA GLY A 110 27.33 -7.11 8.22
C GLY A 110 27.30 -6.72 9.71
N PHE A 111 26.24 -7.07 10.44
CA PHE A 111 26.14 -6.82 11.88
C PHE A 111 25.80 -8.11 12.64
N PRO A 112 26.82 -8.91 13.02
CA PRO A 112 26.62 -10.14 13.77
C PRO A 112 26.12 -9.85 15.19
N LEU A 113 25.52 -10.85 15.84
CA LEU A 113 25.22 -10.77 17.26
C LEU A 113 26.54 -10.86 18.06
N PRO A 114 26.86 -9.91 18.95
CA PRO A 114 28.07 -9.98 19.75
C PRO A 114 27.99 -11.12 20.78
N GLY A 115 29.17 -11.59 21.19
CA GLY A 115 29.30 -12.49 22.33
C GLY A 115 28.97 -11.82 23.67
N ASN A 116 29.24 -12.54 24.76
CA ASN A 116 29.09 -12.01 26.11
C ASN A 116 30.21 -11.00 26.40
N LEU A 117 29.85 -9.72 26.49
CA LEU A 117 30.75 -8.60 26.78
C LEU A 117 30.29 -7.86 28.05
N ASP A 118 31.12 -6.96 28.54
CA ASP A 118 30.72 -5.94 29.51
C ASP A 118 30.11 -4.71 28.79
N LEU A 119 29.59 -3.76 29.56
CA LEU A 119 28.92 -2.58 28.99
C LEU A 119 29.85 -1.78 28.06
N ILE A 120 31.11 -1.61 28.46
CA ILE A 120 32.12 -0.89 27.67
C ILE A 120 32.40 -1.65 26.37
N GLY A 121 32.57 -2.97 26.45
CA GLY A 121 32.75 -3.82 25.27
C GLY A 121 31.57 -3.77 24.31
N TYR A 122 30.33 -3.70 24.78
CA TYR A 122 29.16 -3.52 23.90
C TYR A 122 29.18 -2.18 23.17
N HIS A 123 29.56 -1.09 23.83
CA HIS A 123 29.68 0.21 23.17
C HIS A 123 30.78 0.20 22.10
N GLN A 124 31.95 -0.34 22.42
CA GLN A 124 33.05 -0.49 21.44
C GLN A 124 32.63 -1.36 20.26
N TYR A 125 31.93 -2.47 20.51
CA TYR A 125 31.41 -3.34 19.46
C TYR A 125 30.46 -2.61 18.51
N ILE A 126 29.54 -1.80 19.06
CA ILE A 126 28.61 -1.01 18.25
C ILE A 126 29.37 0.00 17.40
N ASP A 127 30.32 0.74 17.99
CA ASP A 127 31.12 1.75 17.29
C ASP A 127 31.98 1.13 16.16
N ASP A 128 32.53 -0.07 16.38
CA ASP A 128 33.42 -0.74 15.44
C ASP A 128 32.69 -1.54 14.35
N GLN A 129 31.55 -2.17 14.68
CA GLN A 129 30.89 -3.17 13.83
C GLN A 129 29.57 -2.70 13.22
N LEU A 130 28.87 -1.71 13.81
CA LEU A 130 27.59 -1.26 13.26
C LEU A 130 27.83 -0.56 11.90
N PRO A 131 27.25 -1.06 10.80
CA PRO A 131 27.43 -0.42 9.50
C PRO A 131 26.80 0.97 9.46
N ALA A 132 27.23 1.77 8.49
CA ALA A 132 26.59 3.04 8.19
C ALA A 132 25.08 2.86 7.96
N GLU A 133 24.30 3.84 8.41
CA GLU A 133 22.85 3.78 8.37
C GLU A 133 22.35 3.56 6.94
N SER A 134 21.56 2.50 6.75
CA SER A 134 20.98 2.15 5.46
C SER A 134 19.65 1.41 5.66
N PRO A 135 18.77 1.36 4.65
CA PRO A 135 17.52 0.61 4.73
C PRO A 135 17.70 -0.87 5.11
N TYR A 136 18.85 -1.48 4.77
CA TYR A 136 19.17 -2.86 5.11
C TYR A 136 19.21 -3.14 6.61
N LEU A 137 19.58 -2.16 7.44
CA LEU A 137 19.56 -2.30 8.91
C LEU A 137 18.14 -2.53 9.44
N TYR A 138 17.13 -2.11 8.67
CA TYR A 138 15.73 -2.32 9.02
C TYR A 138 15.14 -3.50 8.24
N GLY A 139 15.93 -4.24 7.44
CA GLY A 139 15.42 -5.29 6.56
C GLY A 139 14.71 -4.77 5.30
N LEU A 140 14.85 -3.48 4.96
CA LEU A 140 14.31 -2.86 3.76
C LEU A 140 15.32 -2.84 2.61
N HIS A 141 14.81 -2.82 1.38
CA HIS A 141 15.64 -2.59 0.19
C HIS A 141 16.04 -1.10 0.10
N PRO A 142 17.23 -0.74 -0.45
CA PRO A 142 17.71 0.64 -0.59
C PRO A 142 16.76 1.61 -1.30
N ASN A 143 15.87 1.10 -2.15
CA ASN A 143 14.83 1.92 -2.79
C ASN A 143 13.91 2.64 -1.78
N ALA A 144 13.74 2.10 -0.56
CA ALA A 144 12.93 2.73 0.47
C ALA A 144 13.44 4.14 0.84
N GLU A 145 14.76 4.33 0.82
CA GLU A 145 15.38 5.64 1.08
C GLU A 145 15.08 6.63 -0.05
N ILE A 146 15.08 6.19 -1.31
CA ILE A 146 14.72 7.03 -2.45
C ILE A 146 13.28 7.53 -2.31
N GLY A 147 12.35 6.63 -1.96
CA GLY A 147 10.94 6.99 -1.73
C GLY A 147 10.77 7.99 -0.59
N PHE A 148 11.45 7.74 0.54
CA PHE A 148 11.44 8.64 1.70
C PHE A 148 11.99 10.05 1.37
N LEU A 149 13.14 10.13 0.70
CA LEU A 149 13.74 11.41 0.31
C LEU A 149 12.89 12.17 -0.71
N THR A 150 12.24 11.44 -1.62
CA THR A 150 11.31 12.02 -2.61
C THR A 150 10.12 12.67 -1.92
N GLN A 151 9.43 11.96 -1.02
CA GLN A 151 8.29 12.52 -0.27
C GLN A 151 8.70 13.72 0.60
N THR A 152 9.87 13.64 1.23
CA THR A 152 10.41 14.76 2.03
C THR A 152 10.66 16.00 1.15
N SER A 153 11.20 15.80 -0.04
CA SER A 153 11.44 16.87 -1.02
C SER A 153 10.14 17.47 -1.55
N GLU A 154 9.14 16.64 -1.88
CA GLU A 154 7.82 17.10 -2.32
C GLU A 154 7.12 17.94 -1.25
N LYS A 155 7.19 17.50 0.01
CA LYS A 155 6.65 18.27 1.14
C LYS A 155 7.34 19.62 1.28
N LEU A 156 8.67 19.65 1.15
CA LEU A 156 9.44 20.89 1.16
C LEU A 156 9.00 21.84 0.04
N PHE A 157 8.91 21.36 -1.20
CA PHE A 157 8.47 22.18 -2.34
C PHE A 157 7.05 22.71 -2.16
N ARG A 158 6.14 21.88 -1.64
CA ARG A 158 4.76 22.29 -1.32
C ARG A 158 4.73 23.41 -0.30
N THR A 159 5.46 23.27 0.81
CA THR A 159 5.55 24.34 1.82
C THR A 159 6.14 25.63 1.24
N VAL A 160 7.14 25.54 0.36
CA VAL A 160 7.70 26.72 -0.32
C VAL A 160 6.66 27.39 -1.23
N LEU A 161 5.86 26.62 -1.98
CA LEU A 161 4.79 27.16 -2.83
C LEU A 161 3.69 27.84 -1.99
N GLU A 162 3.31 27.25 -0.86
CA GLU A 162 2.30 27.80 0.05
C GLU A 162 2.75 29.11 0.71
N LEU A 163 4.06 29.29 0.93
CA LEU A 163 4.65 30.50 1.50
C LEU A 163 4.83 31.64 0.48
N GLN A 164 4.58 31.41 -0.82
CA GLN A 164 4.70 32.47 -1.81
C GLN A 164 3.64 33.57 -1.57
N PRO A 165 4.00 34.86 -1.68
CA PRO A 165 3.06 35.95 -1.49
C PRO A 165 1.88 35.82 -2.47
N ARG A 166 0.67 35.70 -1.92
CA ARG A 166 -0.58 35.63 -2.71
C ARG A 166 -0.86 36.93 -3.48
N ASP A 167 -0.44 38.05 -2.91
CA ASP A 167 -0.57 39.41 -3.47
C ASP A 167 0.79 40.01 -3.84
N GLY A 168 1.64 39.21 -4.49
CA GLY A 168 2.79 39.76 -5.19
C GLY A 168 2.31 40.62 -6.36
N HIS A 169 2.13 41.93 -6.13
CA HIS A 169 2.10 42.96 -7.18
C HIS A 169 3.47 42.97 -7.89
N ALA A 170 3.79 41.91 -8.62
CA ALA A 170 4.86 41.87 -9.59
C ALA A 170 4.37 42.69 -10.78
N GLY A 171 4.78 43.97 -10.81
CA GLY A 171 4.49 44.86 -11.90
C GLY A 171 4.72 44.20 -13.25
N ALA A 172 3.71 44.30 -14.13
CA ALA A 172 3.84 44.26 -15.58
C ALA A 172 4.90 43.30 -16.14
N ARG A 173 4.84 42.00 -15.79
CA ARG A 173 5.58 40.95 -16.52
C ARG A 173 4.64 39.82 -16.92
N ALA A 174 4.02 40.00 -18.09
CA ALA A 174 3.70 39.00 -19.11
C ALA A 174 3.49 37.53 -18.67
N GLY A 175 2.68 37.28 -17.64
CA GLY A 175 2.25 35.96 -17.23
C GLY A 175 0.75 35.99 -16.97
N ALA A 176 0.05 34.92 -17.39
CA ALA A 176 -1.38 34.79 -17.15
C ALA A 176 -1.68 34.91 -15.65
N THR A 177 -2.73 35.66 -15.32
CA THR A 177 -3.17 35.82 -13.92
C THR A 177 -3.56 34.46 -13.34
N ARG A 178 -3.62 34.39 -12.00
CA ARG A 178 -4.07 33.19 -11.29
C ARG A 178 -5.45 32.73 -11.78
N GLU A 179 -6.36 33.69 -11.94
CA GLU A 179 -7.72 33.47 -12.42
C GLU A 179 -7.73 32.95 -13.86
N GLU A 180 -6.95 33.54 -14.76
CA GLU A 180 -6.84 33.08 -16.16
C GLU A 180 -6.33 31.65 -16.26
N LYS A 181 -5.33 31.27 -15.45
CA LYS A 181 -4.81 29.89 -15.41
C LYS A 181 -5.87 28.90 -14.93
N VAL A 182 -6.55 29.23 -13.83
CA VAL A 182 -7.63 28.38 -13.29
C VAL A 182 -8.76 28.26 -14.30
N LYS A 183 -9.13 29.36 -14.95
CA LYS A 183 -10.19 29.39 -15.97
C LYS A 183 -9.86 28.49 -17.16
N THR A 184 -8.63 28.58 -17.67
CA THR A 184 -8.16 27.71 -18.77
C THR A 184 -8.24 26.22 -18.39
N LEU A 185 -7.78 25.86 -17.19
CA LEU A 185 -7.82 24.48 -16.71
C LEU A 185 -9.25 23.99 -16.48
N LEU A 186 -10.10 24.84 -15.92
CA LEU A 186 -11.52 24.56 -15.70
C LEU A 186 -12.23 24.27 -17.02
N ASP A 187 -11.99 25.10 -18.04
CA ASP A 187 -12.57 24.94 -19.37
C ASP A 187 -12.11 23.63 -20.02
N GLU A 188 -10.82 23.30 -19.91
CA GLU A 188 -10.29 22.02 -20.40
C GLU A 188 -10.97 20.81 -19.72
N ILE A 189 -11.12 20.85 -18.40
CA ILE A 189 -11.77 19.76 -17.64
C ILE A 189 -13.24 19.62 -18.07
N LEU A 190 -13.98 20.73 -18.16
CA LEU A 190 -15.39 20.71 -18.54
C LEU A 190 -15.61 20.23 -19.99
N GLU A 191 -14.72 20.60 -20.92
CA GLU A 191 -14.78 20.19 -22.33
C GLU A 191 -14.52 18.68 -22.49
N ARG A 192 -13.56 18.14 -21.73
CA ARG A 192 -13.15 16.73 -21.85
C ARG A 192 -14.01 15.77 -21.02
N MET A 193 -14.84 16.29 -20.12
CA MET A 193 -15.74 15.49 -19.29
C MET A 193 -16.86 14.87 -20.13
N THR A 194 -16.97 13.53 -20.06
CA THR A 194 -18.01 12.77 -20.74
C THR A 194 -19.39 12.95 -20.08
N ASP A 195 -20.42 12.48 -20.78
CA ASP A 195 -21.79 12.43 -20.28
C ASP A 195 -21.98 11.37 -19.19
N GLU A 196 -23.03 11.53 -18.38
CA GLU A 196 -23.37 10.56 -17.34
C GLU A 196 -23.85 9.22 -17.94
N PHE A 197 -23.52 8.13 -17.27
CA PHE A 197 -24.02 6.81 -17.63
C PHE A 197 -25.54 6.74 -17.40
N ASN A 198 -26.32 6.47 -18.45
CA ASN A 198 -27.75 6.26 -18.35
C ASN A 198 -28.07 4.86 -17.78
N LEU A 199 -28.00 4.74 -16.45
CA LEU A 199 -28.22 3.47 -15.75
C LEU A 199 -29.59 2.85 -16.02
N ALA A 200 -30.64 3.67 -16.23
CA ALA A 200 -31.99 3.17 -16.49
C ALA A 200 -32.08 2.43 -17.83
N GLU A 201 -31.49 3.01 -18.88
CA GLU A 201 -31.42 2.38 -20.19
C GLU A 201 -30.54 1.12 -20.18
N LEU A 202 -29.39 1.19 -19.50
CA LEU A 202 -28.49 0.05 -19.40
C LEU A 202 -29.14 -1.12 -18.63
N LEU A 203 -29.84 -0.85 -17.53
CA LEU A 203 -30.56 -1.86 -16.77
C LEU A 203 -31.68 -2.52 -17.57
N ALA A 204 -32.31 -1.80 -18.48
CA ALA A 204 -33.33 -2.34 -19.37
C ALA A 204 -32.76 -3.31 -20.43
N LYS A 205 -31.46 -3.18 -20.77
CA LYS A 205 -30.76 -4.06 -21.72
C LYS A 205 -30.24 -5.35 -21.08
N VAL A 206 -30.27 -5.48 -19.75
CA VAL A 206 -29.73 -6.65 -19.05
C VAL A 206 -30.72 -7.79 -19.04
N GLU A 207 -30.41 -8.86 -19.76
CA GLU A 207 -31.18 -10.11 -19.74
C GLU A 207 -30.92 -10.92 -18.46
N GLU A 208 -29.66 -11.07 -18.07
CA GLU A 208 -29.24 -11.82 -16.88
C GLU A 208 -28.39 -10.96 -15.93
N ARG A 209 -28.81 -10.87 -14.66
CA ARG A 209 -28.08 -10.12 -13.63
C ARG A 209 -26.96 -10.96 -13.01
N THR A 210 -25.81 -10.97 -13.65
CA THR A 210 -24.60 -11.60 -13.11
C THR A 210 -23.95 -10.71 -12.02
N PRO A 211 -23.19 -11.28 -11.06
CA PRO A 211 -22.42 -10.49 -10.09
C PRO A 211 -21.52 -9.42 -10.73
N TYR A 212 -20.91 -9.73 -11.88
CA TYR A 212 -20.05 -8.81 -12.62
C TYR A 212 -20.80 -7.58 -13.15
N ILE A 213 -22.01 -7.77 -13.68
CA ILE A 213 -22.86 -6.68 -14.16
C ILE A 213 -23.29 -5.77 -12.99
N VAL A 214 -23.59 -6.35 -11.83
CA VAL A 214 -23.92 -5.58 -10.62
C VAL A 214 -22.74 -4.69 -10.21
N VAL A 215 -21.52 -5.21 -10.24
CA VAL A 215 -20.31 -4.41 -9.97
C VAL A 215 -20.17 -3.28 -10.97
N ALA A 216 -20.30 -3.55 -12.27
CA ALA A 216 -20.19 -2.51 -13.31
C ALA A 216 -21.19 -1.37 -13.07
N PHE A 217 -22.45 -1.67 -12.71
CA PHE A 217 -23.43 -0.63 -12.41
C PHE A 217 -23.13 0.17 -11.14
N GLN A 218 -22.68 -0.47 -10.08
CA GLN A 218 -22.27 0.23 -8.86
C GLN A 218 -21.12 1.20 -9.13
N GLU A 219 -20.20 0.81 -10.02
CA GLU A 219 -19.06 1.62 -10.42
C GLU A 219 -19.50 2.78 -11.32
N CYS A 220 -20.41 2.57 -12.27
CA CYS A 220 -21.03 3.64 -13.05
C CYS A 220 -21.82 4.64 -12.18
N GLU A 221 -22.57 4.16 -11.18
CA GLU A 221 -23.30 5.02 -10.25
C GLU A 221 -22.34 5.93 -9.46
N ARG A 222 -21.26 5.36 -8.93
CA ARG A 222 -20.20 6.13 -8.23
C ARG A 222 -19.52 7.11 -9.17
N MET A 223 -19.23 6.70 -10.40
CA MET A 223 -18.64 7.57 -11.41
C MET A 223 -19.54 8.76 -11.71
N ASN A 224 -20.85 8.54 -11.90
CA ASN A 224 -21.83 9.62 -12.10
C ASN A 224 -21.89 10.58 -10.91
N VAL A 225 -21.83 10.08 -9.67
CA VAL A 225 -21.80 10.94 -8.48
C VAL A 225 -20.56 11.83 -8.46
N LEU A 226 -19.39 11.29 -8.83
CA LEU A 226 -18.15 12.06 -8.91
C LEU A 226 -18.17 13.08 -10.05
N THR A 227 -18.49 12.66 -11.28
CA THR A 227 -18.48 13.55 -12.46
C THR A 227 -19.53 14.65 -12.33
N ARG A 228 -20.69 14.37 -11.74
CA ARG A 228 -21.71 15.39 -11.45
C ARG A 228 -21.22 16.44 -10.46
N GLU A 229 -20.51 16.02 -9.41
CA GLU A 229 -19.91 16.95 -8.44
C GLU A 229 -18.86 17.85 -9.10
N ILE A 230 -17.97 17.26 -9.92
CA ILE A 230 -16.95 17.99 -10.68
C ILE A 230 -17.63 19.02 -11.59
N ARG A 231 -18.61 18.59 -12.40
CA ARG A 231 -19.33 19.47 -13.33
C ARG A 231 -20.06 20.60 -12.60
N ARG A 232 -20.77 20.29 -11.51
CA ARG A 232 -21.50 21.31 -10.72
C ARG A 232 -20.53 22.35 -10.16
N SER A 233 -19.51 21.89 -9.44
CA SER A 233 -18.57 22.77 -8.75
C SER A 233 -17.74 23.64 -9.70
N LEU A 234 -17.34 23.11 -10.86
CA LEU A 234 -16.66 23.89 -11.90
C LEU A 234 -17.59 24.89 -12.58
N THR A 235 -18.84 24.53 -12.89
CA THR A 235 -19.80 25.49 -13.47
C THR A 235 -20.10 26.64 -12.50
N GLU A 236 -20.26 26.34 -11.21
CA GLU A 236 -20.45 27.36 -10.17
C GLU A 236 -19.24 28.30 -10.06
N LEU A 237 -18.02 27.74 -10.08
CA LEU A 237 -16.79 28.53 -10.08
C LEU A 237 -16.66 29.40 -11.34
N ASP A 238 -17.04 28.88 -12.51
CA ASP A 238 -17.03 29.64 -13.77
C ASP A 238 -17.94 30.88 -13.68
N LEU A 239 -19.17 30.71 -13.19
CA LEU A 239 -20.11 31.80 -12.99
C LEU A 239 -19.59 32.81 -11.94
N GLY A 240 -18.90 32.32 -10.90
CA GLY A 240 -18.22 33.17 -9.91
C GLY A 240 -17.12 34.04 -10.53
N LEU A 241 -16.27 33.44 -11.38
CA LEU A 241 -15.20 34.14 -12.09
C LEU A 241 -15.72 35.17 -13.10
N LYS A 242 -16.91 34.96 -13.67
CA LYS A 242 -17.59 35.94 -14.54
C LYS A 242 -18.29 37.06 -13.77
N GLY A 243 -18.41 36.95 -12.45
CA GLY A 243 -19.17 37.88 -11.60
C GLY A 243 -20.68 37.70 -11.66
N GLU A 244 -21.16 36.59 -12.22
CA GLU A 244 -22.60 36.24 -12.28
C GLU A 244 -23.09 35.59 -10.98
N LEU A 245 -22.19 34.95 -10.23
CA LEU A 245 -22.42 34.47 -8.87
C LEU A 245 -21.45 35.16 -7.89
N THR A 246 -21.90 35.36 -6.66
CA THR A 246 -21.02 35.82 -5.58
C THR A 246 -20.03 34.72 -5.21
N MET A 247 -18.74 35.04 -5.27
CA MET A 247 -17.67 34.11 -4.89
C MET A 247 -17.82 33.65 -3.43
N THR A 248 -17.87 32.34 -3.21
CA THR A 248 -17.97 31.73 -1.88
C THR A 248 -16.62 31.18 -1.41
N GLY A 249 -16.46 30.93 -0.10
CA GLY A 249 -15.24 30.31 0.43
C GLY A 249 -14.95 28.91 -0.13
N ASP A 250 -15.99 28.16 -0.51
CA ASP A 250 -15.84 26.86 -1.19
C ASP A 250 -15.30 27.03 -2.61
N MET A 251 -15.76 28.04 -3.35
CA MET A 251 -15.23 28.37 -4.68
C MET A 251 -13.78 28.84 -4.60
N GLU A 252 -13.42 29.64 -3.59
CA GLU A 252 -12.03 30.07 -3.38
C GLU A 252 -11.14 28.86 -3.05
N THR A 253 -11.62 27.94 -2.22
CA THR A 253 -10.90 26.70 -1.90
C THR A 253 -10.70 25.83 -3.13
N LEU A 254 -11.73 25.70 -3.98
CA LEU A 254 -11.65 25.00 -5.26
C LEU A 254 -10.63 25.67 -6.19
N GLN A 255 -10.74 26.99 -6.40
CA GLN A 255 -9.80 27.78 -7.20
C GLN A 255 -8.36 27.61 -6.71
N ASN A 256 -8.17 27.61 -5.39
CA ASN A 256 -6.86 27.38 -4.77
C ASN A 256 -6.30 25.99 -5.10
N ALA A 257 -7.13 24.94 -5.00
CA ALA A 257 -6.73 23.58 -5.30
C ALA A 257 -6.38 23.39 -6.80
N LEU A 258 -7.21 23.92 -7.70
CA LEU A 258 -6.96 23.92 -9.15
C LEU A 258 -5.63 24.59 -9.50
N TYR A 259 -5.33 25.72 -8.86
CA TYR A 259 -4.08 26.44 -9.08
C TYR A 259 -2.84 25.69 -8.57
N LEU A 260 -2.97 24.94 -7.47
CA LEU A 260 -1.88 24.21 -6.82
C LEU A 260 -1.72 22.77 -7.34
N ASP A 261 -2.36 22.42 -8.47
CA ASP A 261 -2.37 21.06 -9.02
C ASP A 261 -2.82 20.00 -7.99
N ALA A 262 -3.75 20.36 -7.12
CA ALA A 262 -4.27 19.49 -6.07
C ALA A 262 -5.72 19.07 -6.39
N VAL A 263 -6.03 17.80 -6.15
CA VAL A 263 -7.41 17.31 -6.25
C VAL A 263 -8.24 17.93 -5.12
N PRO A 264 -9.31 18.67 -5.42
CA PRO A 264 -10.18 19.27 -4.40
C PRO A 264 -10.79 18.23 -3.46
N GLU A 265 -10.84 18.55 -2.16
CA GLU A 265 -11.38 17.65 -1.12
C GLU A 265 -12.82 17.16 -1.39
N PRO A 266 -13.77 17.97 -1.92
CA PRO A 266 -15.09 17.47 -2.28
C PRO A 266 -15.06 16.38 -3.37
N TRP A 267 -14.09 16.43 -4.28
CA TRP A 267 -13.91 15.41 -5.32
C TRP A 267 -13.23 14.18 -4.72
N ALA A 268 -12.14 14.38 -3.97
CA ALA A 268 -11.39 13.30 -3.31
C ALA A 268 -12.28 12.42 -2.42
N ARG A 269 -13.22 13.01 -1.66
CA ARG A 269 -14.17 12.26 -0.81
C ARG A 269 -15.13 11.35 -1.58
N ARG A 270 -15.39 11.65 -2.85
CA ARG A 270 -16.25 10.85 -3.75
C ARG A 270 -15.44 9.95 -4.67
N ALA A 271 -14.15 10.23 -4.79
CA ALA A 271 -13.21 9.53 -5.65
C ALA A 271 -12.63 8.27 -4.99
N TYR A 272 -11.80 7.58 -5.76
CA TYR A 272 -10.87 6.58 -5.27
C TYR A 272 -9.64 7.28 -4.64
N PRO A 273 -8.99 6.66 -3.63
CA PRO A 273 -7.75 7.18 -3.07
C PRO A 273 -6.66 7.30 -4.13
N SER A 274 -5.97 8.44 -4.16
CA SER A 274 -4.87 8.73 -5.09
C SER A 274 -3.89 9.70 -4.42
N THR A 275 -2.61 9.61 -4.79
CA THR A 275 -1.56 10.56 -4.41
C THR A 275 -1.15 11.48 -5.57
N ALA A 276 -1.74 11.28 -6.76
CA ALA A 276 -1.43 12.05 -7.95
C ALA A 276 -1.93 13.51 -7.86
N GLY A 277 -1.17 14.42 -8.49
CA GLY A 277 -1.63 15.78 -8.76
C GLY A 277 -2.85 15.80 -9.69
N LEU A 278 -3.56 16.93 -9.70
CA LEU A 278 -4.84 17.08 -10.40
C LEU A 278 -4.75 16.71 -11.88
N GLY A 279 -3.70 17.17 -12.59
CA GLY A 279 -3.55 16.86 -14.02
C GLY A 279 -3.45 15.36 -14.30
N ALA A 280 -2.58 14.66 -13.58
CA ALA A 280 -2.42 13.20 -13.72
C ALA A 280 -3.67 12.44 -13.24
N TRP A 281 -4.29 12.90 -12.15
CA TRP A 281 -5.52 12.31 -11.62
C TRP A 281 -6.69 12.43 -12.59
N PHE A 282 -6.85 13.57 -13.28
CA PHE A 282 -7.91 13.76 -14.25
C PHE A 282 -7.74 12.87 -15.49
N LEU A 283 -6.50 12.69 -15.98
CA LEU A 283 -6.22 11.74 -17.05
C LEU A 283 -6.55 10.30 -16.65
N ASP A 284 -6.22 9.90 -15.41
CA ASP A 284 -6.58 8.61 -14.85
C ASP A 284 -8.10 8.43 -14.75
N LEU A 285 -8.83 9.46 -14.31
CA LEU A 285 -10.30 9.47 -14.27
C LEU A 285 -10.91 9.21 -15.65
N LEU A 286 -10.44 9.90 -16.68
CA LEU A 286 -10.92 9.70 -18.06
C LEU A 286 -10.65 8.28 -18.56
N ASN A 287 -9.49 7.69 -18.23
CA ASN A 287 -9.19 6.30 -18.58
C ASN A 287 -10.15 5.33 -17.88
N ARG A 288 -10.52 5.58 -16.62
CA ARG A 288 -11.50 4.76 -15.88
C ARG A 288 -12.89 4.83 -16.49
N ILE A 289 -13.32 6.04 -16.87
CA ILE A 289 -14.60 6.23 -17.58
C ILE A 289 -14.59 5.40 -18.86
N LYS A 290 -13.52 5.48 -19.66
CA LYS A 290 -13.39 4.73 -20.91
C LYS A 290 -13.44 3.21 -20.72
N GLU A 291 -12.76 2.68 -19.69
CA GLU A 291 -12.80 1.24 -19.39
C GLU A 291 -14.19 0.79 -18.90
N LEU A 292 -14.90 1.64 -18.14
CA LEU A 292 -16.30 1.38 -17.76
C LEU A 292 -17.24 1.44 -18.98
N GLU A 293 -17.10 2.43 -19.86
CA GLU A 293 -17.85 2.55 -21.11
C GLU A 293 -17.69 1.31 -21.99
N ALA A 294 -16.45 0.83 -22.14
CA ALA A 294 -16.16 -0.37 -22.92
C ALA A 294 -16.86 -1.62 -22.33
N TRP A 295 -16.90 -1.75 -21.01
CA TRP A 295 -17.55 -2.88 -20.37
C TRP A 295 -19.08 -2.82 -20.46
N ILE A 296 -19.69 -1.66 -20.18
CA ILE A 296 -21.15 -1.54 -20.24
C ILE A 296 -21.70 -1.55 -21.66
N GLY A 297 -20.89 -1.19 -22.66
CA GLY A 297 -21.32 -1.16 -24.07
C GLY A 297 -21.80 -2.53 -24.56
N ASP A 298 -21.01 -3.57 -24.29
CA ASP A 298 -21.34 -4.95 -24.67
C ASP A 298 -21.95 -5.77 -23.52
N LEU A 299 -22.00 -5.21 -22.29
CA LEU A 299 -22.36 -5.89 -21.04
C LEU A 299 -21.60 -7.22 -20.83
N ALA A 300 -20.45 -7.36 -21.48
CA ALA A 300 -19.60 -8.53 -21.48
C ALA A 300 -18.31 -8.24 -20.71
N MET A 301 -17.81 -9.23 -19.97
CA MET A 301 -16.56 -9.06 -19.23
C MET A 301 -15.39 -8.79 -20.22
N PRO A 302 -14.60 -7.74 -20.00
CA PRO A 302 -13.38 -7.49 -20.78
C PRO A 302 -12.41 -8.67 -20.74
N SER A 303 -11.58 -8.83 -21.78
CA SER A 303 -10.58 -9.91 -21.83
C SER A 303 -9.58 -9.83 -20.68
N THR A 304 -9.27 -8.62 -20.24
CA THR A 304 -8.51 -8.33 -19.03
C THR A 304 -9.15 -7.13 -18.33
N VAL A 305 -9.25 -7.19 -17.00
CA VAL A 305 -9.87 -6.14 -16.19
C VAL A 305 -8.79 -5.30 -15.51
N TRP A 306 -8.87 -3.99 -15.67
CA TRP A 306 -8.00 -3.06 -14.98
C TRP A 306 -8.45 -2.90 -13.53
N LEU A 307 -7.91 -3.72 -12.62
CA LEU A 307 -8.38 -3.79 -11.23
C LEU A 307 -8.22 -2.44 -10.51
N THR A 308 -7.21 -1.66 -10.90
CA THR A 308 -6.94 -0.35 -10.31
C THR A 308 -8.00 0.66 -10.68
N GLY A 309 -8.69 0.47 -11.82
CA GLY A 309 -9.68 1.38 -12.38
C GLY A 309 -10.98 1.48 -11.56
N PHE A 310 -11.24 0.51 -10.69
CA PHE A 310 -12.40 0.52 -9.81
C PHE A 310 -12.30 1.48 -8.64
N PHE A 311 -13.43 2.07 -8.26
CA PHE A 311 -13.63 2.67 -6.94
C PHE A 311 -13.59 1.59 -5.85
N ASN A 312 -14.22 0.44 -6.10
CA ASN A 312 -14.27 -0.69 -5.16
C ASN A 312 -13.76 -2.01 -5.76
N PRO A 313 -12.43 -2.21 -5.88
CA PRO A 313 -11.85 -3.45 -6.39
C PRO A 313 -12.24 -4.69 -5.58
N GLN A 314 -12.54 -4.56 -4.27
CA GLN A 314 -13.00 -5.68 -3.45
C GLN A 314 -14.36 -6.23 -3.92
N SER A 315 -15.24 -5.36 -4.41
CA SER A 315 -16.55 -5.78 -4.96
C SER A 315 -16.35 -6.69 -6.16
N PHE A 316 -15.42 -6.34 -7.05
CA PHE A 316 -15.06 -7.16 -8.21
C PHE A 316 -14.45 -8.52 -7.79
N LEU A 317 -13.50 -8.50 -6.85
CA LEU A 317 -12.89 -9.73 -6.33
C LEU A 317 -13.93 -10.65 -5.67
N THR A 318 -14.91 -10.06 -4.96
CA THR A 318 -16.03 -10.79 -4.36
C THR A 318 -16.98 -11.34 -5.44
N ALA A 319 -17.21 -10.59 -6.52
CA ALA A 319 -18.02 -11.04 -7.64
C ALA A 319 -17.42 -12.28 -8.33
N ILE A 320 -16.09 -12.40 -8.41
CA ILE A 320 -15.40 -13.62 -8.86
C ILE A 320 -15.77 -14.82 -7.98
N MET A 321 -15.74 -14.64 -6.65
CA MET A 321 -16.12 -15.67 -5.69
C MET A 321 -17.59 -16.04 -5.83
N GLN A 322 -18.49 -15.07 -5.92
CA GLN A 322 -19.93 -15.28 -6.06
C GLN A 322 -20.28 -16.00 -7.36
N SER A 323 -19.69 -15.60 -8.49
CA SER A 323 -19.91 -16.23 -9.78
C SER A 323 -19.49 -17.70 -9.76
N THR A 324 -18.31 -17.99 -9.21
CA THR A 324 -17.79 -19.35 -9.10
C THR A 324 -18.59 -20.22 -8.11
N ALA A 325 -18.95 -19.65 -6.97
CA ALA A 325 -19.75 -20.32 -5.93
C ALA A 325 -21.15 -20.69 -6.46
N ARG A 326 -21.83 -19.78 -7.17
CA ARG A 326 -23.14 -20.06 -7.79
C ARG A 326 -23.05 -21.15 -8.85
N LYS A 327 -22.03 -21.10 -9.71
CA LYS A 327 -21.85 -22.08 -10.79
C LYS A 327 -21.58 -23.50 -10.27
N ASN A 328 -20.84 -23.62 -9.17
CA ASN A 328 -20.44 -24.91 -8.60
C ASN A 328 -21.29 -25.32 -7.37
N GLU A 329 -22.31 -24.54 -7.01
CA GLU A 329 -23.15 -24.75 -5.82
C GLU A 329 -22.34 -24.84 -4.51
N TRP A 330 -21.29 -24.03 -4.38
CA TRP A 330 -20.43 -24.00 -3.19
C TRP A 330 -20.82 -22.89 -2.20
N PRO A 331 -20.63 -23.10 -0.88
CA PRO A 331 -20.80 -22.05 0.12
C PRO A 331 -19.78 -20.91 -0.06
N LEU A 332 -20.25 -19.67 -0.16
CA LEU A 332 -19.41 -18.50 -0.40
C LEU A 332 -18.39 -18.24 0.71
N ASP A 333 -18.75 -18.56 1.96
CA ASP A 333 -17.92 -18.40 3.16
C ASP A 333 -16.70 -19.33 3.19
N GLN A 334 -16.72 -20.41 2.41
CA GLN A 334 -15.64 -21.39 2.31
C GLN A 334 -14.78 -21.21 1.05
N MET A 335 -14.92 -20.08 0.36
CA MET A 335 -14.17 -19.77 -0.85
C MET A 335 -12.96 -18.89 -0.55
N ALA A 336 -11.88 -19.09 -1.31
CA ALA A 336 -10.71 -18.24 -1.31
C ALA A 336 -10.28 -17.92 -2.75
N LEU A 337 -9.62 -16.78 -2.93
CA LEU A 337 -9.04 -16.43 -4.23
C LEU A 337 -7.68 -17.12 -4.42
N GLN A 338 -7.53 -17.82 -5.53
CA GLN A 338 -6.25 -18.29 -6.03
C GLN A 338 -5.75 -17.32 -7.09
N CYS A 339 -4.49 -16.91 -6.93
CA CYS A 339 -3.84 -15.92 -7.78
C CYS A 339 -2.68 -16.58 -8.52
N ASP A 340 -2.76 -16.62 -9.84
CA ASP A 340 -1.72 -17.18 -10.70
C ASP A 340 -1.16 -16.06 -11.60
N VAL A 341 0.07 -15.62 -11.35
CA VAL A 341 0.72 -14.59 -12.19
C VAL A 341 1.11 -15.21 -13.52
N THR A 342 0.66 -14.61 -14.63
CA THR A 342 0.93 -15.12 -15.98
C THR A 342 2.27 -14.60 -16.51
N LYS A 343 2.68 -15.08 -17.69
CA LYS A 343 3.88 -14.58 -18.41
C LYS A 343 3.54 -13.57 -19.52
N LYS A 344 2.28 -13.15 -19.59
CA LYS A 344 1.72 -12.40 -20.71
C LYS A 344 1.33 -10.99 -20.28
N ASN A 345 1.34 -10.09 -21.26
CA ASN A 345 0.85 -8.73 -21.08
C ASN A 345 -0.62 -8.64 -21.51
N ARG A 346 -1.24 -7.48 -21.26
CA ARG A 346 -2.65 -7.21 -21.56
C ARG A 346 -3.01 -7.54 -23.01
N GLU A 347 -2.15 -7.17 -23.95
CA GLU A 347 -2.37 -7.23 -25.38
C GLU A 347 -2.45 -8.68 -25.91
N ASP A 348 -1.92 -9.64 -25.16
CA ASP A 348 -1.91 -11.06 -25.52
C ASP A 348 -3.26 -11.74 -25.26
N PHE A 349 -4.19 -11.10 -24.54
CA PHE A 349 -5.47 -11.66 -24.13
C PHE A 349 -6.61 -11.13 -25.01
N ARG A 350 -7.18 -12.02 -25.83
CA ARG A 350 -8.27 -11.70 -26.76
C ARG A 350 -9.67 -12.02 -26.21
N SER A 351 -9.76 -12.81 -25.16
CA SER A 351 -11.03 -13.24 -24.56
C SER A 351 -10.89 -13.43 -23.06
N PRO A 352 -11.97 -13.21 -22.29
CA PRO A 352 -11.98 -13.51 -20.86
C PRO A 352 -11.79 -15.02 -20.62
N PRO A 353 -11.35 -15.43 -19.41
CA PRO A 353 -11.25 -16.84 -19.07
C PRO A 353 -12.65 -17.45 -18.87
N ARG A 354 -12.76 -18.78 -18.97
CA ARG A 354 -14.04 -19.49 -18.73
C ARG A 354 -14.54 -19.36 -17.29
N GLU A 355 -13.61 -19.21 -16.35
CA GLU A 355 -13.85 -19.04 -14.92
C GLU A 355 -12.83 -18.06 -14.36
N GLY A 356 -13.24 -17.25 -13.40
CA GLY A 356 -12.39 -16.19 -12.85
C GLY A 356 -12.27 -14.97 -13.76
N ALA A 357 -11.18 -14.23 -13.61
CA ALA A 357 -10.87 -13.05 -14.41
C ALA A 357 -9.35 -12.88 -14.55
N TYR A 358 -8.91 -12.33 -15.68
CA TYR A 358 -7.56 -11.80 -15.82
C TYR A 358 -7.55 -10.35 -15.36
N ILE A 359 -6.65 -9.99 -14.46
CA ILE A 359 -6.50 -8.63 -13.94
C ILE A 359 -5.13 -8.05 -14.31
N HIS A 360 -5.06 -6.74 -14.50
CA HIS A 360 -3.82 -6.02 -14.76
C HIS A 360 -3.75 -4.68 -14.03
N GLY A 361 -2.59 -4.03 -14.13
CA GLY A 361 -2.32 -2.72 -13.54
C GLY A 361 -1.75 -2.76 -12.12
N LEU A 362 -1.33 -3.93 -11.63
CA LEU A 362 -0.70 -4.02 -10.32
C LEU A 362 0.78 -3.71 -10.41
N PHE A 363 1.34 -3.11 -9.37
CA PHE A 363 2.76 -2.85 -9.20
C PHE A 363 3.24 -3.53 -7.92
N MET A 364 4.51 -3.93 -7.87
CA MET A 364 5.11 -4.54 -6.69
C MET A 364 6.06 -3.55 -6.03
N GLU A 365 5.87 -3.27 -4.74
CA GLU A 365 6.75 -2.41 -3.95
C GLU A 365 7.63 -3.29 -3.04
N GLY A 366 8.91 -2.92 -2.89
CA GLY A 366 9.87 -3.62 -2.02
C GLY A 366 10.48 -4.90 -2.62
N ALA A 367 9.95 -5.39 -3.73
CA ALA A 367 10.47 -6.55 -4.47
C ALA A 367 10.11 -6.44 -5.96
N ARG A 368 10.40 -7.47 -6.75
CA ARG A 368 9.94 -7.59 -8.13
C ARG A 368 9.46 -9.00 -8.42
N TRP A 369 8.59 -9.13 -9.41
CA TRP A 369 8.20 -10.44 -9.93
C TRP A 369 9.11 -10.86 -11.09
N ASP A 370 9.70 -12.05 -11.00
CA ASP A 370 10.39 -12.66 -12.12
C ASP A 370 9.37 -13.46 -12.96
N ALA A 371 9.00 -12.94 -14.13
CA ALA A 371 8.04 -13.59 -15.03
C ALA A 371 8.56 -14.91 -15.63
N GLN A 372 9.88 -15.07 -15.78
CA GLN A 372 10.45 -16.31 -16.32
C GLN A 372 10.39 -17.42 -15.27
N ALA A 373 10.84 -17.12 -14.05
CA ALA A 373 10.87 -18.06 -12.93
C ALA A 373 9.50 -18.23 -12.23
N GLY A 374 8.59 -17.25 -12.36
CA GLY A 374 7.26 -17.27 -11.76
C GLY A 374 7.28 -17.14 -10.23
N ILE A 375 8.18 -16.33 -9.69
CA ILE A 375 8.39 -16.14 -8.24
C ILE A 375 8.78 -14.69 -7.92
N ILE A 376 8.60 -14.29 -6.66
CA ILE A 376 9.15 -13.05 -6.12
C ILE A 376 10.68 -13.13 -6.09
N THR A 377 11.33 -12.04 -6.49
CA THR A 377 12.78 -11.83 -6.41
C THR A 377 13.07 -10.43 -5.87
N GLU A 378 14.32 -10.19 -5.46
CA GLU A 378 14.73 -8.89 -4.91
C GLU A 378 14.50 -7.74 -5.90
N ALA A 379 14.19 -6.55 -5.39
CA ALA A 379 14.01 -5.36 -6.22
C ALA A 379 15.31 -5.00 -6.99
N LYS A 380 15.19 -4.20 -8.04
CA LYS A 380 16.36 -3.57 -8.70
C LYS A 380 16.52 -2.16 -8.15
N LEU A 381 17.75 -1.71 -7.99
CA LEU A 381 18.03 -0.35 -7.55
C LEU A 381 17.40 0.66 -8.54
N LYS A 382 16.74 1.69 -8.01
CA LYS A 382 16.00 2.74 -8.75
C LYS A 382 14.72 2.29 -9.45
N ASP A 383 14.32 1.04 -9.30
CA ASP A 383 13.03 0.52 -9.76
C ASP A 383 12.12 0.30 -8.54
N LEU A 384 11.39 1.35 -8.15
CA LEU A 384 10.64 1.42 -6.88
C LEU A 384 9.42 0.50 -6.88
N THR A 385 8.66 0.55 -7.96
CA THR A 385 7.35 -0.08 -8.12
C THR A 385 7.23 -0.76 -9.49
N PRO A 386 8.03 -1.82 -9.77
CA PRO A 386 7.94 -2.54 -11.04
C PRO A 386 6.52 -3.08 -11.31
N PRO A 387 6.03 -3.00 -12.57
CA PRO A 387 4.71 -3.50 -12.92
C PRO A 387 4.66 -5.04 -12.87
N MET A 388 3.52 -5.56 -12.44
CA MET A 388 3.21 -6.98 -12.45
C MET A 388 2.65 -7.39 -13.83
N PRO A 389 3.00 -8.60 -14.32
CA PRO A 389 2.29 -9.20 -15.43
C PRO A 389 0.80 -9.39 -15.13
N VAL A 390 0.01 -9.69 -16.17
CA VAL A 390 -1.40 -10.02 -15.99
C VAL A 390 -1.53 -11.18 -15.00
N MET A 391 -2.40 -11.02 -14.00
CA MET A 391 -2.67 -12.05 -12.99
C MET A 391 -4.01 -12.73 -13.31
N PHE A 392 -4.03 -14.05 -13.25
CA PHE A 392 -5.27 -14.82 -13.33
C PHE A 392 -5.81 -15.03 -11.92
N ILE A 393 -7.02 -14.54 -11.67
CA ILE A 393 -7.72 -14.68 -10.40
C ILE A 393 -8.90 -15.60 -10.58
N LYS A 394 -8.96 -16.66 -9.80
CA LYS A 394 -10.09 -17.58 -9.74
C LYS A 394 -10.44 -17.88 -8.30
N ALA A 395 -11.68 -18.26 -8.04
CA ALA A 395 -12.08 -18.68 -6.72
C ALA A 395 -11.99 -20.21 -6.60
N ILE A 396 -11.51 -20.70 -5.47
CA ILE A 396 -11.43 -22.12 -5.12
C ILE A 396 -11.91 -22.32 -3.69
N PRO A 397 -12.31 -23.54 -3.30
CA PRO A 397 -12.50 -23.88 -1.89
C PRO A 397 -11.24 -23.59 -1.06
N ALA A 398 -11.39 -22.96 0.10
CA ALA A 398 -10.29 -22.44 0.92
C ALA A 398 -9.35 -23.55 1.44
N ASP A 399 -9.89 -24.75 1.65
CA ASP A 399 -9.16 -25.97 2.03
C ASP A 399 -8.23 -26.49 0.93
N LYS A 400 -8.52 -26.19 -0.34
CA LYS A 400 -7.72 -26.57 -1.50
C LYS A 400 -6.59 -25.59 -1.82
N GLN A 401 -6.49 -24.50 -1.08
CA GLN A 401 -5.47 -23.49 -1.33
C GLN A 401 -4.09 -23.98 -0.86
N ASP A 402 -3.14 -24.12 -1.79
CA ASP A 402 -1.76 -24.46 -1.41
C ASP A 402 -1.11 -23.29 -0.67
N ARG A 403 -0.56 -23.61 0.51
CA ARG A 403 0.12 -22.65 1.39
C ARG A 403 1.63 -22.88 1.49
N ARG A 404 2.18 -23.80 0.70
CA ARG A 404 3.61 -24.07 0.67
C ARG A 404 4.34 -23.08 -0.24
N SER A 405 5.49 -22.59 0.22
CA SER A 405 6.35 -21.69 -0.58
C SER A 405 5.63 -20.48 -1.16
N ILE A 406 4.69 -19.93 -0.38
CA ILE A 406 3.96 -18.71 -0.72
C ILE A 406 4.20 -17.60 0.29
N TYR A 407 4.20 -16.38 -0.21
CA TYR A 407 4.13 -15.16 0.56
C TYR A 407 2.70 -14.60 0.45
N PRO A 408 1.94 -14.52 1.56
CA PRO A 408 0.67 -13.79 1.57
C PRO A 408 0.98 -12.30 1.46
N CYS A 409 0.86 -11.77 0.25
CA CYS A 409 1.19 -10.41 -0.11
C CYS A 409 -0.05 -9.50 0.02
N PRO A 410 0.00 -8.45 0.85
CA PRO A 410 -1.09 -7.49 0.91
C PRO A 410 -1.18 -6.68 -0.39
N VAL A 411 -2.41 -6.36 -0.79
CA VAL A 411 -2.73 -5.51 -1.94
C VAL A 411 -3.36 -4.23 -1.42
N TYR A 412 -2.83 -3.08 -1.81
CA TYR A 412 -3.33 -1.75 -1.42
C TYR A 412 -3.71 -0.93 -2.65
N LYS A 413 -4.63 0.03 -2.48
CA LYS A 413 -4.96 0.95 -3.58
C LYS A 413 -3.79 1.87 -3.90
N THR A 414 -3.09 2.37 -2.88
CA THR A 414 -1.98 3.33 -3.04
C THR A 414 -0.82 2.97 -2.12
N CYS A 415 0.33 3.61 -2.32
CA CYS A 415 1.51 3.53 -1.45
C CYS A 415 1.28 4.01 -0.01
N GLN A 416 0.13 4.64 0.30
CA GLN A 416 -0.26 4.98 1.69
C GLN A 416 -0.62 3.75 2.53
N ARG A 417 -0.88 2.61 1.87
CA ARG A 417 -1.20 1.32 2.50
C ARG A 417 -2.31 1.46 3.55
N GLY A 418 -2.21 0.80 4.70
CA GLY A 418 -3.12 0.89 5.85
C GLY A 418 -4.60 0.99 5.46
N PRO A 419 -5.21 2.19 5.48
CA PRO A 419 -6.64 2.41 5.14
C PRO A 419 -7.02 2.00 3.70
N THR A 420 -6.05 1.81 2.81
CA THR A 420 -6.27 1.47 1.40
C THR A 420 -6.15 -0.03 1.11
N TYR A 421 -6.12 -0.88 2.15
CA TYR A 421 -6.07 -2.33 1.98
C TYR A 421 -7.24 -2.86 1.14
N VAL A 422 -6.93 -3.75 0.20
CA VAL A 422 -7.89 -4.35 -0.73
C VAL A 422 -8.02 -5.84 -0.46
N TRP A 423 -6.94 -6.61 -0.59
CA TRP A 423 -6.99 -8.07 -0.47
C TRP A 423 -5.60 -8.64 -0.16
N THR A 424 -5.52 -9.96 0.06
CA THR A 424 -4.24 -10.68 0.17
C THR A 424 -4.07 -11.65 -0.99
N PHE A 425 -3.02 -11.50 -1.78
CA PHE A 425 -2.68 -12.41 -2.86
C PHE A 425 -1.51 -13.31 -2.45
N ASN A 426 -1.70 -14.61 -2.58
CA ASN A 426 -0.67 -15.60 -2.27
C ASN A 426 0.29 -15.74 -3.45
N LEU A 427 1.49 -15.20 -3.30
CA LEU A 427 2.50 -15.15 -4.34
C LEU A 427 3.59 -16.19 -4.09
N LYS A 428 4.09 -16.84 -5.15
CA LYS A 428 5.12 -17.87 -5.02
C LYS A 428 6.48 -17.28 -4.66
N THR A 429 7.19 -17.93 -3.75
CA THR A 429 8.54 -17.55 -3.31
C THR A 429 9.41 -18.79 -3.09
N LYS A 430 10.71 -18.66 -3.39
CA LYS A 430 11.72 -19.64 -2.97
C LYS A 430 12.35 -19.30 -1.61
N GLU A 431 12.36 -18.02 -1.27
CA GLU A 431 12.89 -17.48 -0.03
C GLU A 431 11.88 -17.66 1.11
N ASN A 432 12.38 -17.66 2.35
CA ASN A 432 11.53 -17.63 3.54
C ASN A 432 10.60 -16.40 3.50
N PRO A 433 9.27 -16.57 3.66
CA PRO A 433 8.31 -15.46 3.70
C PRO A 433 8.69 -14.31 4.65
N SER A 434 9.41 -14.57 5.75
CA SER A 434 9.91 -13.54 6.66
C SER A 434 10.70 -12.44 5.94
N LYS A 435 11.53 -12.80 4.95
CA LYS A 435 12.32 -11.85 4.14
C LYS A 435 11.43 -10.78 3.51
N TRP A 436 10.29 -11.19 2.95
CA TRP A 436 9.37 -10.30 2.26
C TRP A 436 8.51 -9.48 3.21
N VAL A 437 8.20 -10.01 4.40
CA VAL A 437 7.55 -9.23 5.46
C VAL A 437 8.48 -8.09 5.92
N LEU A 438 9.74 -8.40 6.24
CA LEU A 438 10.71 -7.39 6.68
C LEU A 438 11.02 -6.36 5.59
N ALA A 439 11.10 -6.80 4.32
CA ALA A 439 11.25 -5.90 3.18
C ALA A 439 10.01 -5.04 2.89
N GLY A 440 8.90 -5.29 3.60
CA GLY A 440 7.65 -4.56 3.43
C GLY A 440 7.05 -4.77 2.05
N VAL A 441 7.12 -5.99 1.50
CA VAL A 441 6.64 -6.26 0.13
C VAL A 441 5.12 -6.19 0.07
N ALA A 442 4.61 -5.40 -0.88
CA ALA A 442 3.19 -5.25 -1.14
C ALA A 442 2.89 -5.13 -2.64
N LEU A 443 1.64 -5.40 -3.01
CA LEU A 443 1.10 -5.04 -4.31
C LEU A 443 0.34 -3.72 -4.20
N LEU A 444 0.54 -2.83 -5.17
CA LEU A 444 -0.13 -1.55 -5.27
C LEU A 444 -1.00 -1.51 -6.53
N LEU A 445 -2.21 -0.99 -6.43
CA LEU A 445 -3.04 -0.71 -7.60
C LEU A 445 -2.64 0.61 -8.26
N GLN A 446 -2.09 1.55 -7.50
CA GLN A 446 -1.55 2.79 -8.02
C GLN A 446 -0.16 2.98 -7.42
N ALA A 447 0.83 3.05 -8.31
CA ALA A 447 2.24 3.29 -7.99
C ALA A 447 2.53 4.78 -7.77
#